data_AF-A0A960EEU3-F1
#
_entry.id   AF-A0A960EEU3-F1
#
_cell.length_a   1.000
_cell.length_b   1.000
_cell.length_c   1.000
_cell.angle_alpha   90.00
_cell.angle_beta   90.00
_cell.angle_gamma   90.00
#
_symmetry.space_group_name_H-M   'P 1'
#
loop_
_entity.id
_entity.type
_entity.pdbx_description
1 polymer ?
#
loop_
_entity_poly.entity_id
_entity_poly.type
_entity_poly.pdbx_seq_one_letter_code
_entity_poly.pdbx_strand_id
1 'polypeptide(L)'
;MQVLLEEAAGLDAADPLAGWRGEFVVADPELAYLDGNSLGMPPKRAFERVERVIHDEWARGLIRSWDHWLDLPQRVGDLLAPVIG
;
A
#
# COMPACT_ATOMS: atom_id res chain seq x y z
N MET A 1 -15.46 -24.89 17.54
CA MET A 1 -15.44 -23.43 17.30
C MET A 1 -14.39 -22.74 18.14
N GLN A 2 -14.37 -22.95 19.47
CA GLN A 2 -13.36 -22.35 20.35
C GLN A 2 -11.90 -22.77 20.03
N VAL A 3 -11.68 -24.05 19.76
CA VAL A 3 -10.36 -24.58 19.32
C VAL A 3 -9.85 -23.89 18.05
N LEU A 4 -10.73 -23.61 17.08
CA LEU A 4 -10.33 -22.96 15.83
C LEU A 4 -9.99 -21.47 16.01
N LEU A 5 -10.66 -20.79 16.94
CA LEU A 5 -10.36 -19.40 17.27
C LEU A 5 -9.02 -19.28 18.00
N GLU A 6 -8.73 -20.19 18.92
CA GLU A 6 -7.45 -20.26 19.63
C GLU A 6 -6.29 -20.58 18.67
N GLU A 7 -6.50 -21.51 17.74
CA GLU A 7 -5.54 -21.83 16.70
C GLU A 7 -5.26 -20.62 15.78
N ALA A 8 -6.30 -19.94 15.30
CA ALA A 8 -6.15 -18.74 14.47
C ALA A 8 -5.40 -17.62 15.21
N ALA A 9 -5.74 -17.35 16.47
CA ALA A 9 -5.05 -16.35 17.28
C ALA A 9 -3.57 -16.70 17.51
N GLY A 10 -3.26 -18.00 17.66
CA GLY A 10 -1.88 -18.48 17.76
C GLY A 10 -1.08 -18.26 16.47
N LEU A 11 -1.72 -18.46 15.31
CA LEU A 11 -1.10 -18.21 14.00
C LEU A 11 -0.88 -16.70 13.77
N ASP A 12 -1.87 -15.86 14.09
CA ASP A 12 -1.74 -14.40 13.98
C ASP A 12 -0.60 -13.87 14.87
N ALA A 13 -0.46 -14.38 16.09
CA ALA A 13 0.60 -13.97 17.02
C ALA A 13 2.00 -14.39 16.56
N ALA A 14 2.10 -15.46 15.76
CA ALA A 14 3.36 -15.99 15.24
C ALA A 14 3.72 -15.45 13.85
N ASP A 15 2.84 -14.69 13.20
CA ASP A 15 3.05 -14.21 11.83
C ASP A 15 4.14 -13.12 11.77
N PRO A 16 5.30 -13.39 11.14
CA PRO A 16 6.36 -12.39 10.99
C PRO A 16 5.96 -11.21 10.08
N LEU A 17 4.86 -11.33 9.33
CA LEU A 17 4.35 -10.30 8.43
C LEU A 17 3.22 -9.47 9.05
N ALA A 18 2.78 -9.76 10.27
CA ALA A 18 1.63 -9.09 10.90
C ALA A 18 1.74 -7.56 10.92
N GLY A 19 2.97 -7.03 11.02
CA GLY A 19 3.24 -5.59 10.98
C GLY A 19 2.80 -4.90 9.68
N TRP A 20 2.79 -5.60 8.55
CA TRP A 20 2.41 -5.04 7.26
C TRP A 20 0.94 -4.66 7.18
N ARG A 21 0.05 -5.29 7.96
CA ARG A 21 -1.37 -4.90 8.05
C ARG A 21 -1.51 -3.42 8.42
N GLY A 22 -0.59 -2.90 9.24
CA GLY A 22 -0.56 -1.50 9.65
C GLY A 22 -0.29 -0.50 8.52
N GLU A 23 0.24 -0.92 7.37
CA GLU A 23 0.54 -0.05 6.22
C GLU A 23 -0.70 0.21 5.33
N PHE A 24 -1.80 -0.51 5.55
CA PHE A 24 -3.02 -0.41 4.75
C PHE A 24 -4.13 0.37 5.45
N VAL A 25 -5.01 0.99 4.67
CA VAL A 25 -6.23 1.64 5.19
C VAL A 25 -7.32 0.60 5.39
N VAL A 26 -7.59 0.26 6.65
CA VAL A 26 -8.72 -0.58 7.07
C VAL A 26 -9.80 0.33 7.64
N ALA A 27 -10.75 0.74 6.80
CA ALA A 27 -11.82 1.67 7.20
C ALA A 27 -12.85 1.00 8.12
N ASP A 28 -13.12 -0.28 7.88
CA ASP A 28 -14.00 -1.11 8.68
C ASP A 28 -13.18 -2.26 9.29
N PRO A 29 -12.97 -2.29 10.61
CA PRO A 29 -12.21 -3.35 11.28
C PRO A 29 -12.92 -4.70 11.29
N GLU A 30 -14.24 -4.75 11.09
CA GLU A 30 -15.04 -5.98 11.07
C GLU A 30 -15.10 -6.62 9.68
N LEU A 31 -14.75 -5.87 8.62
CA LEU A 31 -14.74 -6.37 7.26
C LEU A 31 -13.58 -7.36 7.01
N ALA A 32 -13.93 -8.62 6.76
CA ALA A 32 -13.02 -9.61 6.18
C ALA A 32 -12.96 -9.45 4.65
N TYR A 33 -11.99 -8.66 4.16
CA TYR A 33 -11.84 -8.39 2.72
C TYR A 33 -11.05 -9.50 2.01
N LEU A 34 -11.74 -10.35 1.25
CA LEU A 34 -11.18 -11.54 0.58
C LEU A 34 -11.10 -11.42 -0.96
N ASP A 35 -11.19 -10.20 -1.51
CA ASP A 35 -11.17 -9.93 -2.96
C ASP A 35 -9.98 -9.04 -3.39
N GLY A 36 -8.87 -9.12 -2.65
CA GLY A 36 -7.65 -8.34 -2.91
C GLY A 36 -6.96 -8.66 -4.24
N ASN A 37 -7.28 -9.81 -4.85
CA ASN A 37 -6.82 -10.20 -6.19
C ASN A 37 -7.48 -9.36 -7.30
N SER A 38 -8.67 -8.82 -7.05
CA SER A 38 -9.39 -7.94 -7.98
C SER A 38 -8.96 -6.49 -7.77
N LEU A 39 -9.06 -6.01 -6.53
CA LEU A 39 -8.61 -4.69 -6.14
C LEU A 39 -7.92 -4.74 -4.76
N GLY A 40 -6.62 -4.46 -4.73
CA GLY A 40 -5.86 -4.45 -3.48
C GLY A 40 -6.36 -3.36 -2.51
N MET A 41 -6.36 -3.68 -1.21
CA MET A 41 -6.57 -2.68 -0.17
C MET A 41 -5.53 -1.55 -0.31
N PRO A 42 -5.90 -0.27 -0.20
CA PRO A 42 -4.98 0.80 -0.53
C PRO A 42 -3.94 1.01 0.58
N PRO A 43 -2.64 1.11 0.25
CA PRO A 43 -1.61 1.51 1.20
C PRO A 43 -1.80 2.96 1.65
N LYS A 44 -1.57 3.25 2.93
CA LYS A 44 -1.61 4.62 3.50
C LYS A 44 -0.68 5.58 2.75
N ARG A 45 0.53 5.11 2.40
CA ARG A 45 1.54 5.88 1.66
C ARG A 45 1.07 6.34 0.27
N ALA A 46 0.12 5.63 -0.34
CA ALA A 46 -0.44 6.03 -1.63
C ALA A 46 -1.20 7.36 -1.51
N PHE A 47 -2.00 7.52 -0.46
CA PHE A 47 -2.71 8.77 -0.18
C PHE A 47 -1.73 9.92 0.07
N GLU A 48 -0.73 9.71 0.95
CA GLU A 48 0.32 10.70 1.22
C GLU A 48 1.12 11.10 -0.04
N ARG A 49 1.32 10.15 -0.97
CA ARG A 49 2.01 10.43 -2.24
C ARG A 49 1.14 11.31 -3.13
N VAL A 50 -0.15 10.99 -3.26
CA VAL A 50 -1.11 11.77 -4.06
C VAL A 50 -1.27 13.18 -3.50
N GLU A 51 -1.39 13.34 -2.19
CA GLU A 51 -1.49 14.66 -1.55
C GLU A 51 -0.26 15.53 -1.85
N ARG A 52 0.95 14.97 -1.78
CA ARG A 52 2.19 15.68 -2.16
C ARG A 52 2.20 16.07 -3.64
N VAL A 53 1.77 15.17 -4.52
CA VAL A 53 1.66 15.47 -5.97
C VAL A 53 0.73 16.65 -6.20
N ILE A 54 -0.43 16.68 -5.54
CA ILE A 54 -1.43 17.74 -5.71
C ILE A 54 -0.94 19.08 -5.13
N HIS A 55 -0.53 19.08 -3.86
CA HIS A 55 -0.30 20.31 -3.12
C HIS A 55 1.08 20.93 -3.33
N ASP A 56 2.11 20.10 -3.53
CA ASP A 56 3.48 20.57 -3.64
C ASP A 56 3.96 20.57 -5.10
N GLU A 57 3.83 19.44 -5.79
CA GLU A 57 4.39 19.28 -7.12
C GLU A 57 3.54 20.01 -8.16
N TRP A 58 2.23 19.76 -8.22
CA TRP A 58 1.37 20.38 -9.21
C TRP A 58 1.09 21.85 -8.87
N ALA A 59 0.51 22.14 -7.70
CA ALA A 59 0.05 23.48 -7.37
C ALA A 59 1.18 24.53 -7.26
N ARG A 60 2.39 24.14 -6.81
CA ARG A 60 3.52 25.06 -6.62
C ARG A 60 4.60 24.91 -7.69
N GLY A 61 4.91 23.68 -8.10
CA GLY A 61 5.92 23.41 -9.11
C GLY A 61 5.46 23.76 -10.53
N LEU A 62 4.16 23.58 -10.84
CA LEU A 62 3.57 23.79 -12.15
C LEU A 62 4.32 23.00 -13.23
N ILE A 63 4.52 23.59 -14.42
CA ILE A 63 5.22 22.95 -15.55
C ILE A 63 6.63 22.47 -15.18
N ARG A 64 7.27 23.05 -14.15
CA ARG A 64 8.62 22.65 -13.75
C ARG A 64 8.65 21.23 -13.21
N SER A 65 7.57 20.75 -12.58
CA SER A 65 7.49 19.40 -12.01
C SER A 65 7.63 18.27 -13.02
N TRP A 66 7.49 18.57 -14.32
CA TRP A 66 7.83 17.62 -15.37
C TRP A 66 9.30 17.18 -15.30
N ASP A 67 10.21 18.00 -14.77
CA ASP A 67 11.63 17.66 -14.64
C ASP A 67 11.87 16.33 -13.91
N HIS A 68 11.08 16.02 -12.88
CA HIS A 68 11.18 14.79 -12.10
C HIS A 68 10.03 13.81 -12.36
N TRP A 69 8.88 14.27 -12.87
CA TRP A 69 7.78 13.38 -13.25
C TRP A 69 8.13 12.47 -14.43
N LEU A 70 8.96 12.95 -15.37
CA LEU A 70 9.38 12.16 -16.53
C LEU A 70 10.13 10.88 -16.15
N ASP A 71 10.87 10.89 -15.04
CA ASP A 71 11.65 9.74 -14.58
C ASP A 71 10.84 8.76 -13.71
N LEU A 72 9.63 9.13 -13.27
CA LEU A 72 8.81 8.30 -12.37
C LEU A 72 8.50 6.91 -12.94
N PRO A 73 8.11 6.74 -14.22
CA PRO A 73 7.84 5.40 -14.77
C PRO A 73 9.07 4.48 -14.71
N GLN A 74 10.26 5.00 -15.01
CA GLN A 74 11.50 4.22 -14.93
C GLN A 74 11.77 3.79 -13.48
N ARG A 75 11.65 4.71 -12.52
CA ARG A 75 11.85 4.40 -11.10
C ARG A 75 10.87 3.36 -10.58
N VAL A 76 9.60 3.40 -11.01
CA VAL A 76 8.62 2.37 -10.65
C VAL A 76 8.97 1.04 -11.31
N GLY A 77 9.40 1.05 -12.57
CA GLY A 77 9.92 -0.14 -13.26
C GLY A 77 11.07 -0.79 -12.50
N ASP A 78 12.07 0.00 -12.09
CA ASP A 78 13.22 -0.48 -11.33
C ASP A 78 12.82 -1.10 -9.97
N LEU A 79 11.79 -0.54 -9.31
CA LEU A 79 11.24 -1.08 -8.07
C LEU A 79 10.47 -2.40 -8.28
N LEU A 80 9.80 -2.56 -9.42
CA LEU A 80 9.03 -3.77 -9.73
C LEU A 80 9.92 -4.90 -10.26
N ALA A 81 11.06 -4.59 -10.91
CA ALA A 81 11.92 -5.56 -11.57
C ALA A 81 12.30 -6.78 -10.68
N PRO A 82 12.67 -6.64 -9.40
CA PRO A 82 13.02 -7.79 -8.55
C PRO A 82 11.88 -8.80 -8.33
N VAL A 83 10.62 -8.40 -8.58
CA VAL A 83 9.43 -9.23 -8.36
C VAL A 83 8.99 -9.96 -9.64
N ILE A 84 9.40 -9.48 -10.82
CA ILE A 84 8.97 -10.03 -12.12
C ILE A 84 10.11 -10.66 -12.95
N GLY A 85 11.37 -10.52 -12.52
CA GLY A 85 12.55 -11.03 -13.23
C GLY A 85 12.96 -10.19 -14.43
#